data_AF-A0A5D2V6J4-F1
#
_entry.id   AF-A0A5D2V6J4-F1
#
_cell.length_a   1.000
_cell.length_b   1.000
_cell.length_c   1.000
_cell.angle_alpha   90.00
_cell.angle_beta   90.00
_cell.angle_gamma   90.00
#
_symmetry.space_group_name_H-M   'P 1'
#
loop_
_entity.id
_entity.type
_entity.pdbx_description
1 polymer ?
#
loop_
_entity_poly.entity_id
_entity_poly.type
_entity_poly.pdbx_seq_one_letter_code
_entity_poly.pdbx_strand_id
1 'polypeptide(L)'
;MLKLKTLLPHWLLPNLQNLEEILVDICYELVEILGAETSEVEDKGSDALIKFHLPKLRELSFWELPNLKSICSRSGVMVCDSLQLIQVFGYCDKLKRIPPFVPLVGNGQPFAYAPPSLTIRSWKEWWESLEWDDHPNFKNVLRFNPFAG
;
A
#
# COMPACT_ATOMS: atom_id res chain seq x y z
N MET A 1 -22.73 -14.07 1.67
CA MET A 1 -21.88 -12.85 1.62
C MET A 1 -20.69 -13.14 0.74
N LEU A 2 -20.38 -12.27 -0.22
CA LEU A 2 -19.20 -12.38 -1.08
C LEU A 2 -17.95 -12.16 -0.22
N LYS A 3 -16.98 -13.08 -0.27
CA LYS A 3 -15.72 -13.01 0.47
C LYS A 3 -14.65 -12.33 -0.38
N LEU A 4 -14.71 -11.01 -0.51
CA LEU A 4 -13.68 -10.26 -1.24
C LEU A 4 -12.49 -10.00 -0.31
N LYS A 5 -11.49 -10.87 -0.34
CA LYS A 5 -10.26 -10.72 0.47
C LYS A 5 -9.25 -9.75 -0.14
N THR A 6 -9.28 -9.60 -1.46
CA THR A 6 -8.35 -8.77 -2.24
C THR A 6 -9.13 -7.94 -3.24
N LEU A 7 -8.84 -6.64 -3.33
CA LEU A 7 -9.54 -5.75 -4.26
C LEU A 7 -9.01 -5.88 -5.69
N LEU A 8 -7.70 -5.70 -5.88
CA LEU A 8 -7.04 -5.69 -7.17
C LEU A 8 -5.98 -6.80 -7.20
N PRO A 9 -6.26 -7.95 -7.83
CA PRO A 9 -5.24 -8.96 -8.03
C PRO A 9 -4.21 -8.49 -9.07
N HIS A 10 -2.96 -8.94 -8.92
CA HIS A 10 -1.83 -8.50 -9.74
C HIS A 10 -2.07 -8.61 -11.25
N TRP A 11 -2.72 -9.68 -11.71
CA TRP A 11 -3.02 -9.93 -13.13
C TRP A 11 -3.94 -8.86 -13.75
N LEU A 12 -4.69 -8.10 -12.95
CA LEU A 12 -5.57 -7.06 -13.44
C LEU A 12 -4.83 -5.72 -13.68
N LEU A 13 -3.70 -5.50 -12.99
CA LEU A 13 -2.99 -4.23 -13.04
C LEU A 13 -2.51 -3.78 -14.43
N PRO A 14 -2.07 -4.66 -15.35
CA PRO A 14 -1.72 -4.26 -16.72
C PRO A 14 -2.86 -3.57 -17.47
N ASN A 15 -4.13 -3.85 -17.11
CA ASN A 15 -5.30 -3.22 -17.72
C ASN A 15 -5.71 -1.91 -17.02
N LEU A 16 -5.08 -1.58 -15.89
CA LEU A 16 -5.40 -0.43 -15.02
C LEU A 16 -4.31 0.65 -15.04
N GLN A 17 -3.56 0.78 -16.14
CA GLN A 17 -2.46 1.75 -16.24
C GLN A 17 -2.90 3.22 -16.20
N ASN A 18 -4.20 3.49 -16.37
CA ASN A 18 -4.82 4.81 -16.22
C ASN A 18 -5.57 5.00 -14.90
N LEU A 19 -5.47 4.06 -13.96
CA LEU A 19 -6.10 4.18 -12.66
C LEU A 19 -5.42 5.28 -11.86
N GLU A 20 -6.18 6.32 -11.50
CA GLU A 20 -5.69 7.46 -10.72
C GLU A 20 -6.07 7.39 -9.25
N GLU A 21 -7.20 6.77 -8.92
CA GLU A 21 -7.77 6.82 -7.58
C GLU A 21 -8.30 5.44 -7.17
N ILE A 22 -8.00 5.01 -5.94
CA ILE A 22 -8.63 3.86 -5.30
C ILE A 22 -9.24 4.35 -3.99
N LEU A 23 -10.57 4.33 -3.94
CA LEU A 23 -11.35 4.66 -2.76
C LEU A 23 -12.06 3.38 -2.31
N VAL A 24 -11.84 2.99 -1.06
CA VAL A 24 -12.48 1.79 -0.47
C VAL A 24 -13.13 2.19 0.84
N ASP A 25 -14.44 1.98 0.90
CA ASP A 25 -15.27 2.35 2.04
C ASP A 25 -16.06 1.13 2.52
N ILE A 26 -16.11 0.93 3.84
CA ILE A 26 -16.91 -0.08 4.54
C ILE A 26 -16.80 -1.47 3.90
N CYS A 27 -15.62 -2.09 4.00
CA CYS A 27 -15.37 -3.45 3.51
C CYS A 27 -14.73 -4.34 4.59
N TYR A 28 -15.57 -5.08 5.30
CA TYR A 28 -15.17 -5.91 6.43
C TYR A 28 -14.41 -7.18 6.01
N GLU A 29 -14.56 -7.70 4.80
CA GLU A 29 -13.87 -8.94 4.40
C GLU A 29 -12.51 -8.68 3.74
N LEU A 30 -12.20 -7.42 3.42
CA LEU A 30 -11.01 -7.03 2.69
C LEU A 30 -9.76 -7.14 3.58
N VAL A 31 -8.76 -7.88 3.11
CA VAL A 31 -7.50 -8.12 3.82
C VAL A 31 -6.34 -7.38 3.15
N GLU A 32 -6.36 -7.27 1.81
CA GLU A 32 -5.34 -6.58 1.04
C GLU A 32 -5.95 -5.75 -0.11
N ILE A 33 -5.34 -4.63 -0.47
CA ILE A 33 -5.77 -3.86 -1.66
C ILE A 33 -5.21 -4.50 -2.93
N LEU A 34 -3.90 -4.74 -2.97
CA LEU A 34 -3.15 -5.25 -4.11
C LEU A 34 -2.63 -6.66 -3.79
N GLY A 35 -3.30 -7.70 -4.30
CA GLY A 35 -2.92 -9.08 -4.02
C GLY A 35 -1.96 -9.63 -5.07
N ALA A 36 -0.94 -10.34 -4.61
CA ALA A 36 -0.23 -11.30 -5.45
C ALA A 36 -1.20 -12.45 -5.79
N GLU A 37 -1.07 -13.05 -6.97
CA GLU A 37 -1.95 -14.16 -7.36
C GLU A 37 -1.92 -15.25 -6.29
N THR A 38 -3.10 -15.69 -5.86
CA THR A 38 -3.25 -16.74 -4.86
C THR A 38 -2.79 -18.06 -5.45
N SER A 39 -1.54 -18.44 -5.20
CA SER A 39 -1.24 -19.83 -4.94
C SER A 39 -1.05 -19.98 -3.45
N GLU A 40 -1.70 -20.99 -2.86
CA GLU A 40 -1.54 -21.47 -1.47
C GLU A 40 -0.13 -22.05 -1.22
N VAL A 41 0.89 -21.37 -1.75
CA VAL A 41 2.29 -21.74 -1.71
C VAL A 41 3.07 -20.48 -1.34
N GLU A 42 2.87 -19.99 -0.11
CA GLU A 42 3.90 -19.20 0.59
C GLU A 42 5.06 -20.11 1.02
N ASP A 43 5.44 -21.13 0.22
CA ASP A 43 6.44 -22.13 0.62
C ASP A 43 7.42 -22.53 -0.49
N LYS A 44 7.67 -21.65 -1.47
CA LYS A 44 8.86 -21.78 -2.32
C LYS A 44 9.54 -20.44 -2.46
N GLY A 45 10.68 -20.32 -1.77
CA GLY A 45 11.52 -19.14 -1.70
C GLY A 45 12.02 -18.69 -3.07
N SER A 46 11.20 -17.90 -3.76
CA SER A 46 11.69 -16.89 -4.66
C SER A 46 11.71 -15.58 -3.88
N ASP A 47 12.89 -15.06 -3.57
CA ASP A 47 13.13 -13.69 -3.09
C ASP A 47 12.73 -12.61 -4.13
N ALA A 48 11.89 -12.97 -5.10
CA ALA A 48 11.44 -12.11 -6.17
C ALA A 48 10.38 -11.15 -5.64
N LEU A 49 10.78 -9.90 -5.41
CA LEU A 49 9.87 -8.79 -5.10
C LEU A 49 8.81 -8.65 -6.20
N ILE A 50 7.53 -8.64 -5.83
CA ILE A 50 6.42 -8.45 -6.76
C ILE A 50 6.20 -6.95 -6.93
N LYS A 51 6.32 -6.45 -8.16
CA LYS A 51 6.15 -5.03 -8.48
C LYS A 51 4.70 -4.75 -8.88
N PHE A 52 4.00 -3.95 -8.10
CA PHE A 52 2.66 -3.47 -8.44
C PHE A 52 2.77 -2.14 -9.20
N HIS A 53 2.57 -2.20 -10.51
CA HIS A 53 2.80 -1.08 -11.43
C HIS A 53 1.52 -0.29 -11.69
N LEU A 54 1.40 0.88 -11.06
CA LEU A 54 0.27 1.80 -11.16
C LEU A 54 0.80 3.22 -11.36
N PRO A 55 1.28 3.55 -12.59
CA PRO A 55 2.11 4.73 -12.83
C PRO A 55 1.34 6.04 -12.71
N LYS A 56 0.02 6.01 -12.89
CA LYS A 56 -0.88 7.16 -12.80
C LYS A 56 -1.66 7.25 -11.49
N LEU A 57 -1.46 6.30 -10.57
CA LEU A 57 -2.16 6.33 -9.28
C LEU A 57 -1.71 7.54 -8.47
N ARG A 58 -2.67 8.35 -8.03
CA ARG A 58 -2.52 9.59 -7.29
C ARG A 58 -3.04 9.47 -5.87
N GLU A 59 -4.10 8.70 -5.66
CA GLU A 59 -4.77 8.61 -4.37
C GLU A 59 -5.14 7.18 -3.96
N LEU A 60 -4.86 6.87 -2.70
CA LEU A 60 -5.39 5.72 -1.97
C LEU A 60 -6.17 6.25 -0.77
N SER A 61 -7.47 5.97 -0.68
CA SER A 61 -8.29 6.35 0.47
C SER A 61 -9.02 5.14 1.04
N PHE A 62 -8.85 4.93 2.34
CA PHE A 62 -9.38 3.79 3.08
C PHE A 62 -10.25 4.28 4.23
N TRP A 63 -11.51 3.87 4.23
CA TRP A 63 -12.46 4.17 5.29
C TRP A 63 -13.10 2.88 5.81
N GLU A 64 -12.98 2.66 7.12
CA GLU A 64 -13.74 1.62 7.83
C GLU A 64 -13.45 0.20 7.31
N LEU A 65 -12.16 -0.17 7.31
CA LEU A 65 -11.66 -1.45 6.82
C LEU A 65 -11.04 -2.27 7.96
N PRO A 66 -11.85 -2.85 8.87
CA PRO A 66 -11.37 -3.43 10.12
C PRO A 66 -10.56 -4.72 9.95
N ASN A 67 -10.56 -5.32 8.75
CA ASN A 67 -9.76 -6.50 8.42
C ASN A 67 -8.61 -6.23 7.45
N LEU A 68 -8.46 -4.99 6.95
CA LEU A 68 -7.37 -4.64 6.05
C LEU A 68 -6.04 -4.73 6.81
N LYS A 69 -5.11 -5.53 6.30
CA LYS A 69 -3.79 -5.75 6.92
C LYS A 69 -2.67 -5.03 6.18
N SER A 70 -2.77 -4.95 4.85
CA SER A 70 -1.72 -4.41 4.00
C SER A 70 -2.29 -3.76 2.74
N ILE A 71 -1.56 -2.79 2.19
CA ILE A 71 -1.89 -2.22 0.88
C ILE A 71 -1.49 -3.21 -0.24
N CYS A 72 -0.37 -3.90 -0.11
CA CYS A 72 0.00 -4.99 -1.00
C CYS A 72 0.54 -6.19 -0.22
N SER A 73 0.62 -7.35 -0.88
CA SER A 73 1.21 -8.56 -0.32
C SER A 73 2.59 -8.31 0.30
N ARG A 74 3.02 -9.18 1.22
CA ARG A 74 4.25 -9.00 2.02
C ARG A 74 5.49 -8.74 1.16
N SER A 75 5.67 -9.53 0.10
CA SER A 75 6.77 -9.42 -0.88
C SER A 75 6.52 -8.35 -1.96
N GLY A 76 5.47 -7.56 -1.81
CA GLY A 76 5.05 -6.53 -2.74
C GLY A 76 5.77 -5.20 -2.56
N VAL A 77 6.07 -4.55 -3.69
CA VAL A 77 6.57 -3.18 -3.75
C VAL A 77 5.72 -2.37 -4.72
N MET A 78 5.50 -1.10 -4.43
CA MET A 78 4.72 -0.21 -5.28
C MET A 78 5.60 0.60 -6.24
N VAL A 79 5.21 0.63 -7.51
CA VAL A 79 5.82 1.48 -8.55
C VAL A 79 4.76 2.50 -8.98
N CYS A 80 4.77 3.67 -8.32
CA CYS A 80 3.72 4.68 -8.42
C CYS A 80 4.24 6.11 -8.12
N ASP A 81 5.09 6.65 -8.99
CA ASP A 81 5.70 7.98 -8.79
C ASP A 81 4.67 9.13 -8.76
N SER A 82 3.48 8.90 -9.32
CA SER A 82 2.36 9.87 -9.31
C SER A 82 1.61 9.92 -7.97
N LEU A 83 1.89 9.02 -7.02
CA LEU A 83 1.11 8.91 -5.79
C LEU A 83 1.33 10.14 -4.90
N GLN A 84 0.23 10.84 -4.61
CA GLN A 84 0.20 12.10 -3.88
C GLN A 84 -0.38 11.93 -2.48
N LEU A 85 -1.36 11.03 -2.31
CA LEU A 85 -2.09 10.89 -1.06
C LEU A 85 -2.33 9.42 -0.70
N ILE A 86 -2.01 9.06 0.53
CA ILE A 86 -2.58 7.90 1.22
C ILE A 86 -3.39 8.43 2.40
N GLN A 87 -4.67 8.15 2.42
CA GLN A 87 -5.58 8.54 3.49
C GLN A 87 -6.16 7.30 4.17
N VAL A 88 -6.07 7.27 5.51
CA VAL A 88 -6.63 6.18 6.33
C VAL A 88 -7.53 6.79 7.39
N PHE A 89 -8.81 6.42 7.39
CA PHE A 89 -9.82 6.95 8.29
C PHE A 89 -10.76 5.84 8.83
N GLY A 90 -11.41 6.11 9.97
CA GLY A 90 -12.27 5.13 10.64
C GLY A 90 -11.52 3.92 11.20
N TYR A 91 -12.21 2.80 11.37
CA TYR A 91 -11.64 1.57 11.93
C TYR A 91 -10.78 0.81 10.91
N CYS A 92 -9.52 1.21 10.79
CA CYS A 92 -8.50 0.56 9.95
C CYS A 92 -7.31 0.02 10.77
N ASP A 93 -7.53 -0.33 12.04
CA ASP A 93 -6.46 -0.58 13.02
C ASP A 93 -5.53 -1.76 12.70
N LYS A 94 -5.99 -2.69 11.84
CA LYS A 94 -5.19 -3.84 11.40
C LYS A 94 -4.22 -3.51 10.27
N LEU A 95 -4.37 -2.35 9.62
CA LEU A 95 -3.43 -1.89 8.61
C LEU A 95 -2.19 -1.37 9.34
N LYS A 96 -1.20 -2.25 9.49
CA LYS A 96 0.02 -1.96 10.25
C LYS A 96 1.23 -1.64 9.37
N ARG A 97 1.11 -1.78 8.05
CA ARG A 97 2.26 -1.65 7.14
C ARG A 97 1.94 -0.79 5.93
N ILE A 98 2.85 0.15 5.64
CA ILE A 98 2.93 0.85 4.36
C ILE A 98 3.95 0.12 3.48
N PRO A 99 3.61 -0.23 2.23
CA PRO A 99 4.53 -0.95 1.37
C PRO A 99 5.70 -0.06 0.95
N PRO A 100 6.88 -0.65 0.70
CA PRO A 100 8.00 0.09 0.14
C PRO A 100 7.67 0.56 -1.29
N PHE A 101 8.24 1.70 -1.66
CA PHE A 101 8.14 2.27 -3.00
C PHE A 101 9.43 2.07 -3.78
N VAL A 102 9.31 1.88 -5.09
CA VAL A 102 10.43 1.81 -6.03
C VAL A 102 10.17 2.82 -7.16
N PRO A 103 11.18 3.61 -7.57
CA PRO A 103 11.01 4.59 -8.64
C PRO A 103 10.68 3.92 -9.98
N LEU A 104 9.89 4.59 -10.81
CA LEU A 104 9.52 4.12 -12.16
C LEU A 104 10.74 4.09 -13.09
N VAL A 105 11.58 5.11 -12.98
CA VAL A 105 12.85 5.25 -13.71
C VAL A 105 13.93 5.53 -12.68
N GLY A 106 14.84 4.59 -12.42
CA GLY A 106 15.80 4.80 -11.34
C GLY A 106 16.95 3.79 -11.26
N ASN A 107 18.15 4.35 -11.37
CA ASN A 107 19.45 3.71 -11.23
C ASN A 107 19.69 3.30 -9.77
N GLY A 108 19.26 2.10 -9.38
CA GLY A 108 19.82 1.38 -8.25
C GLY A 108 19.93 2.14 -6.92
N GLN A 109 19.10 3.16 -6.65
CA GLN A 109 19.09 3.81 -5.34
C GLN A 109 18.55 2.79 -4.34
N PRO A 110 19.44 2.18 -3.54
CA PRO A 110 19.08 1.02 -2.78
C PRO A 110 18.58 1.57 -1.45
N PHE A 111 17.27 1.47 -1.28
CA PHE A 111 16.57 1.56 -0.01
C PHE A 111 16.31 2.99 0.53
N ALA A 112 15.03 3.27 0.83
CA ALA A 112 14.43 4.56 1.26
C ALA A 112 14.01 5.54 0.14
N TYR A 113 13.30 5.04 -0.87
CA TYR A 113 12.54 5.88 -1.81
C TYR A 113 11.10 6.08 -1.34
N ALA A 114 10.57 7.28 -1.56
CA ALA A 114 9.14 7.60 -1.48
C ALA A 114 8.78 8.56 -2.64
N PRO A 115 7.56 8.47 -3.21
CA PRO A 115 7.13 9.41 -4.23
C PRO A 115 7.25 10.87 -3.72
N PRO A 116 7.84 11.80 -4.49
CA PRO A 116 8.24 13.13 -3.99
C PRO A 116 7.10 13.98 -3.40
N SER A 117 5.88 13.75 -3.89
CA SER A 117 4.66 14.47 -3.49
C SER A 117 3.79 13.70 -2.52
N LEU A 118 4.19 12.49 -2.10
CA LEU A 118 3.38 11.65 -1.22
C LEU A 118 3.22 12.30 0.15
N THR A 119 1.96 12.43 0.56
CA THR A 119 1.53 12.75 1.91
C THR A 119 0.66 11.62 2.45
N ILE A 120 0.94 11.18 3.67
CA ILE A 120 0.12 10.21 4.38
C ILE A 120 -0.73 10.95 5.42
N ARG A 121 -2.04 10.74 5.39
CA ARG A 121 -3.00 11.37 6.31
C ARG A 121 -3.77 10.31 7.09
N SER A 122 -3.72 10.41 8.41
CA SER A 122 -4.43 9.52 9.32
C SER A 122 -4.44 10.11 10.74
N TRP A 123 -5.01 9.39 11.70
CA TRP A 123 -4.84 9.66 13.12
C TRP A 123 -3.39 9.37 13.58
N LYS A 124 -2.92 10.10 14.59
CA LYS A 124 -1.53 9.98 15.08
C LYS A 124 -1.28 8.61 15.70
N GLU A 125 -2.28 8.08 16.38
CA GLU A 125 -2.31 6.78 17.04
C GLU A 125 -2.08 5.65 16.01
N TRP A 126 -2.74 5.75 14.86
CA TRP A 126 -2.54 4.78 13.78
C TRP A 126 -1.11 4.85 13.24
N TRP A 127 -0.59 6.05 12.99
CA TRP A 127 0.79 6.26 12.48
C TRP A 127 1.85 5.74 13.45
N GLU A 128 1.64 5.92 14.75
CA GLU A 128 2.51 5.41 15.80
C GLU A 128 2.43 3.89 15.95
N SER A 129 1.29 3.29 15.58
CA SER A 129 1.09 1.84 15.60
C SER A 129 1.65 1.09 14.38
N LEU A 130 2.12 1.81 13.34
CA LEU A 130 2.70 1.20 12.14
C LEU A 130 3.98 0.42 12.48
N GLU A 131 4.03 -0.79 11.96
CA GLU A 131 5.19 -1.67 11.97
C GLU A 131 6.09 -1.33 10.78
N TRP A 132 7.33 -0.97 11.07
CA TRP A 132 8.33 -0.61 10.07
C TRP A 132 9.29 -1.78 9.93
N ASP A 133 9.50 -2.28 8.72
CA ASP A 133 10.54 -3.27 8.43
C ASP A 133 11.93 -2.71 8.87
N ASP A 134 12.94 -3.58 9.08
CA ASP A 134 14.30 -3.27 9.59
C ASP A 134 15.12 -2.28 8.73
N HIS A 135 14.49 -1.57 7.79
CA HIS A 135 15.10 -0.50 7.04
C HIS A 135 14.96 0.84 7.78
N PRO A 136 15.97 1.26 8.57
CA PRO A 136 15.83 2.29 9.62
C PRO A 136 15.42 3.69 9.11
N ASN A 137 15.46 3.90 7.80
CA ASN A 137 15.23 5.20 7.17
C ASN A 137 13.92 5.32 6.39
N PHE A 138 13.14 4.24 6.19
CA PHE A 138 11.94 4.32 5.35
C PHE A 138 10.87 5.24 5.95
N LYS A 139 10.65 5.17 7.26
CA LYS A 139 9.74 6.08 7.97
C LYS A 139 10.13 7.56 7.79
N ASN A 140 11.43 7.86 7.74
CA ASN A 140 11.96 9.23 7.70
C ASN A 140 11.74 9.93 6.35
N VAL A 141 11.56 9.17 5.27
CA VAL A 141 11.31 9.74 3.92
C VAL A 141 9.83 9.99 3.64
N LEU A 142 8.94 9.49 4.51
CA LEU A 142 7.50 9.68 4.38
C LEU A 142 7.05 10.96 5.07
N ARG A 143 6.19 11.73 4.39
CA ARG A 143 5.55 12.93 4.98
C ARG A 143 4.22 12.53 5.59
N PHE A 144 4.12 12.62 6.92
CA PHE A 144 2.87 12.37 7.65
C PHE A 144 2.20 13.69 8.04
N ASN A 145 0.90 13.82 7.76
CA ASN A 145 0.07 14.96 8.12
C ASN A 145 -1.18 14.47 8.89
N PRO A 146 -1.18 14.54 10.23
CA PRO A 146 -2.27 13.99 11.04
C PRO A 146 -3.60 14.71 10.80
N PHE A 147 -4.72 14.03 11.05
CA PHE A 147 -6.00 14.73 11.16
C PHE A 147 -5.99 15.64 12.39
N ALA A 148 -6.58 16.83 12.26
CA ALA A 148 -6.82 17.70 13.40
C ALA A 148 -7.90 17.05 14.29
N GLY A 149 -7.64 17.01 15.60
CA GLY A 149 -8.63 16.61 16.60
C GLY A 149 -9.62 17.70 16.92
#